data_AF-A0A2E7VVY8-F1
#
_entry.id   AF-A0A2E7VVY8-F1
#
_cell.length_a   1.000
_cell.length_b   1.000
_cell.length_c   1.000
_cell.angle_alpha   90.00
_cell.angle_beta   90.00
_cell.angle_gamma   90.00
#
_symmetry.space_group_name_H-M   'P 1'
#
loop_
_entity.id
_entity.type
_entity.pdbx_description
1 polymer ?
#
loop_
_entity_poly.entity_id
_entity_poly.type
_entity_poly.pdbx_seq_one_letter_code
_entity_poly.pdbx_strand_id
1 'polypeptide(L)'
;MITDQNNTIKFNFLSDLISVSTFSSFLRNLQVALRSLGKEIPETNIDFSRSNAPSLYISKMNTPQVHEIEIKFSYQNEDYDINKSGQIFNSFLSKTFESCENSGQRSLWGSDVIKTKTQDKSNLKPDSTEARIVEFVDHLKRMGDSDMIINDKKLSIRNKFASLS
;
A
#
# COMPACT_ATOMS: atom_id res chain seq x y z
N MET A 1 -0.92 -28.02 -0.42
CA MET A 1 -1.49 -26.69 -0.75
C MET A 1 -0.48 -25.66 -0.33
N ILE A 2 0.29 -25.11 -1.27
CA ILE A 2 1.18 -23.98 -1.00
C ILE A 2 0.26 -22.77 -0.93
N THR A 3 0.16 -22.14 0.23
CA THR A 3 -0.67 -20.96 0.42
C THR A 3 -0.10 -19.80 -0.39
N ASP A 4 -0.89 -19.25 -1.32
CA ASP A 4 -0.62 -18.05 -2.14
C ASP A 4 -0.39 -16.75 -1.35
N GLN A 5 -0.10 -16.84 -0.04
CA GLN A 5 0.04 -15.73 0.89
C GLN A 5 1.21 -14.80 0.56
N ASN A 6 2.23 -15.29 -0.16
CA ASN A 6 3.46 -14.54 -0.39
C ASN A 6 3.37 -13.41 -1.44
N ASN A 7 2.19 -13.24 -2.05
CA ASN A 7 2.04 -12.45 -3.26
C ASN A 7 0.71 -11.69 -3.28
N THR A 8 0.21 -11.42 -2.08
CA THR A 8 -1.03 -10.69 -1.84
C THR A 8 -0.74 -9.58 -0.85
N ILE A 9 -1.28 -8.39 -1.13
CA ILE A 9 -1.39 -7.36 -0.09
C ILE A 9 -2.75 -7.53 0.57
N LYS A 10 -2.75 -7.66 1.89
CA LYS A 10 -3.96 -7.67 2.70
C LYS A 10 -4.08 -6.36 3.47
N PHE A 11 -5.22 -5.70 3.37
CA PHE A 11 -5.57 -4.57 4.22
C PHE A 11 -6.69 -4.96 5.15
N ASN A 12 -6.47 -4.73 6.44
CA ASN A 12 -7.50 -4.87 7.46
C ASN A 12 -7.83 -3.48 7.98
N PHE A 13 -9.05 -3.02 7.75
CA PHE A 13 -9.53 -1.78 8.35
C PHE A 13 -10.45 -2.07 9.53
N LEU A 14 -10.19 -1.40 10.65
CA LEU A 14 -10.87 -1.59 11.92
C LEU A 14 -12.01 -0.59 12.14
N SER A 15 -12.30 0.26 11.16
CA SER A 15 -13.34 1.30 11.25
C SER A 15 -14.58 0.91 10.47
N ASP A 16 -15.72 0.85 11.16
CA ASP A 16 -17.05 0.63 10.56
C ASP A 16 -17.57 1.88 9.81
N LEU A 17 -16.87 3.02 9.90
CA LEU A 17 -17.33 4.32 9.40
C LEU A 17 -16.53 4.83 8.18
N ILE A 18 -15.84 3.94 7.47
CA ILE A 18 -15.13 4.32 6.26
C ILE A 18 -16.15 4.70 5.18
N SER A 19 -16.11 5.97 4.76
CA SER A 19 -16.95 6.41 3.65
C SER A 19 -16.54 5.75 2.34
N VAL A 20 -17.52 5.48 1.46
CA VAL A 20 -17.29 4.90 0.12
C VAL A 20 -16.30 5.74 -0.70
N SER A 21 -16.35 7.07 -0.56
CA SER A 21 -15.46 7.99 -1.29
C SER A 21 -14.02 7.93 -0.77
N THR A 22 -13.83 7.85 0.55
CA THR A 22 -12.51 7.63 1.17
C THR A 22 -11.93 6.30 0.70
N PHE A 23 -12.74 5.24 0.73
CA PHE A 23 -12.31 3.92 0.32
C PHE A 23 -11.96 3.85 -1.18
N SER A 24 -12.78 4.44 -2.04
CA SER A 24 -12.52 4.49 -3.49
C SER A 24 -11.25 5.27 -3.82
N SER A 25 -11.03 6.39 -3.12
CA SER A 25 -9.80 7.19 -3.25
C SER A 25 -8.56 6.41 -2.81
N PHE A 26 -8.67 5.67 -1.72
CA PHE A 26 -7.61 4.78 -1.25
C PHE A 26 -7.23 3.73 -2.30
N LEU A 27 -8.21 2.99 -2.84
CA LEU A 27 -7.97 1.94 -3.83
C LEU A 27 -7.33 2.50 -5.12
N ARG A 28 -7.81 3.66 -5.59
CA ARG A 28 -7.23 4.33 -6.75
C ARG A 28 -5.76 4.70 -6.53
N ASN A 29 -5.43 5.29 -5.38
CA ASN A 29 -4.07 5.70 -5.07
C ASN A 29 -3.13 4.51 -4.90
N LEU A 30 -3.60 3.45 -4.24
CA LEU A 30 -2.88 2.19 -4.13
C LEU A 30 -2.58 1.60 -5.51
N GLN A 31 -3.57 1.55 -6.41
CA GLN A 31 -3.37 1.11 -7.78
C GLN A 31 -2.31 1.93 -8.52
N VAL A 32 -2.35 3.26 -8.39
CA VAL A 32 -1.39 4.15 -9.04
C VAL A 32 0.02 3.94 -8.48
N ALA A 33 0.17 3.83 -7.15
CA ALA A 33 1.45 3.63 -6.50
C ALA A 33 2.10 2.29 -6.90
N LEU A 34 1.32 1.19 -6.87
CA LEU A 34 1.81 -0.14 -7.26
C LEU A 34 2.19 -0.19 -8.75
N ARG A 35 1.43 0.48 -9.63
CA ARG A 35 1.78 0.58 -11.06
C ARG A 35 3.02 1.41 -11.30
N SER A 36 3.20 2.49 -10.55
CA SER A 36 4.40 3.33 -10.63
C SER A 36 5.65 2.53 -10.28
N LEU A 37 5.57 1.75 -9.19
CA LEU A 37 6.61 0.81 -8.79
C LEU A 37 6.87 -0.27 -9.84
N GLY A 38 5.82 -0.87 -10.39
CA GLY A 38 5.94 -1.87 -11.46
C GLY A 38 6.72 -1.36 -12.67
N LYS A 39 6.70 -0.05 -12.95
CA LYS A 39 7.49 0.59 -14.01
C LYS A 39 8.96 0.84 -13.64
N GLU A 40 9.29 0.94 -12.35
CA GLU A 40 10.66 1.18 -11.87
C GLU A 40 11.47 -0.12 -11.72
N ILE A 41 10.79 -1.25 -11.47
CA ILE A 41 11.42 -2.55 -11.28
C ILE A 41 11.76 -3.15 -12.66
N PRO A 42 13.05 -3.44 -12.96
CA PRO A 42 13.47 -3.96 -14.27
C PRO A 42 12.70 -5.18 -14.74
N GLU A 43 12.42 -6.10 -13.83
CA GLU A 43 11.75 -7.39 -14.06
C GLU A 43 10.27 -7.24 -14.44
N THR A 44 9.64 -6.12 -14.08
CA THR A 44 8.20 -5.88 -14.33
C THR A 44 7.95 -4.68 -15.24
N ASN A 45 8.96 -3.84 -15.51
CA ASN A 45 8.79 -2.58 -16.24
C ASN A 45 8.10 -2.77 -17.59
N ILE A 46 8.55 -3.77 -18.37
CA ILE A 46 8.00 -4.04 -19.70
C ILE A 46 6.49 -4.31 -19.62
N ASP A 47 6.03 -5.03 -18.60
CA ASP A 47 4.61 -5.37 -18.44
C ASP A 47 3.78 -4.13 -18.12
N PHE A 48 4.29 -3.25 -17.25
CA PHE A 48 3.58 -2.04 -16.79
C PHE A 48 3.73 -0.83 -17.73
N SER A 49 4.67 -0.87 -18.68
CA SER A 49 4.89 0.16 -19.69
C SER A 49 4.10 -0.09 -20.98
N ARG A 50 3.49 -1.27 -21.14
CA ARG A 50 2.61 -1.59 -22.28
C ARG A 50 1.22 -0.97 -22.13
N SER A 51 0.53 -0.78 -23.25
CA SER A 51 -0.87 -0.32 -23.29
C SER A 51 -1.81 -1.22 -22.48
N ASN A 52 -1.48 -2.51 -22.41
CA ASN A 52 -2.22 -3.55 -21.70
C ASN A 52 -1.55 -3.89 -20.36
N ALA A 53 -1.30 -2.87 -19.53
CA ALA A 53 -0.67 -3.06 -18.23
C ALA A 53 -1.48 -4.01 -17.32
N PRO A 54 -0.82 -4.74 -16.41
CA PRO A 54 -1.48 -5.64 -15.48
C PRO A 54 -2.66 -4.99 -14.75
N SER A 55 -3.75 -5.76 -14.64
CA SER A 55 -4.96 -5.35 -13.95
C SER A 55 -4.83 -5.69 -12.48
N LEU A 56 -5.30 -4.79 -11.61
CA LEU A 56 -5.41 -5.09 -10.19
C LEU A 56 -6.74 -5.77 -9.92
N TYR A 57 -6.65 -7.01 -9.45
CA TYR A 57 -7.78 -7.71 -8.88
C TYR A 57 -7.88 -7.39 -7.40
N ILE A 58 -9.07 -6.99 -6.96
CA ILE A 58 -9.35 -6.62 -5.58
C ILE A 58 -10.49 -7.53 -5.13
N SER A 59 -10.24 -8.35 -4.11
CA SER A 59 -11.26 -9.18 -3.49
C SER A 59 -11.52 -8.71 -2.07
N LYS A 60 -12.79 -8.51 -1.72
CA LYS A 60 -13.19 -8.25 -0.34
C LYS A 60 -13.41 -9.59 0.35
N MET A 61 -12.68 -9.84 1.43
CA MET A 61 -13.00 -10.94 2.33
C MET A 61 -13.91 -10.39 3.43
N ASN A 62 -15.19 -10.78 3.39
CA ASN A 62 -16.14 -10.38 4.41
C ASN A 62 -15.85 -11.16 5.69
N THR A 63 -15.25 -10.49 6.68
CA THR A 63 -15.30 -10.94 8.07
C THR A 63 -16.21 -10.00 8.87
N PRO A 64 -16.87 -10.47 9.94
CA PRO A 64 -17.90 -9.68 10.64
C PRO A 64 -17.38 -8.42 11.36
N GLN A 65 -16.07 -8.26 11.52
CA GLN A 65 -15.44 -7.24 12.38
C GLN A 65 -14.34 -6.43 11.66
N VAL A 66 -13.96 -6.82 10.45
CA VAL A 66 -12.82 -6.24 9.73
C VAL A 66 -13.13 -6.19 8.24
N HIS A 67 -12.87 -5.04 7.62
CA HIS A 67 -12.80 -4.96 6.17
C HIS A 67 -11.46 -5.50 5.70
N GLU A 68 -11.42 -6.77 5.31
CA GLU A 68 -10.25 -7.39 4.69
C GLU A 68 -10.31 -7.25 3.17
N ILE A 69 -9.22 -6.78 2.57
CA ILE A 69 -9.08 -6.66 1.12
C ILE A 69 -7.79 -7.33 0.69
N GLU A 70 -7.92 -8.25 -0.25
CA GLU A 70 -6.82 -8.91 -0.91
C GLU A 70 -6.62 -8.34 -2.32
N ILE A 71 -5.37 -8.02 -2.65
CA ILE A 71 -4.98 -7.41 -3.92
C ILE A 71 -3.95 -8.26 -4.65
N LYS A 72 -4.21 -8.50 -5.94
CA LYS A 72 -3.38 -9.30 -6.85
C LYS A 72 -3.25 -8.63 -8.22
N PHE A 73 -2.16 -8.88 -8.93
CA PHE A 73 -2.01 -8.47 -10.33
C PHE A 73 -2.38 -9.59 -11.29
N SER A 74 -3.26 -9.32 -12.25
CA SER A 74 -3.54 -10.19 -13.39
C SER A 74 -2.79 -9.67 -14.62
N TYR A 75 -1.94 -10.51 -15.20
CA TYR A 75 -1.23 -10.23 -16.45
C TYR A 75 -2.09 -10.75 -17.62
N GLN A 76 -2.10 -10.08 -18.78
CA GLN A 76 -2.95 -10.49 -19.89
C GLN A 76 -2.42 -11.76 -20.56
N ASN A 77 -3.28 -12.77 -20.70
CA ASN A 77 -3.05 -14.05 -21.39
C ASN A 77 -2.03 -15.00 -20.74
N GLU A 78 -1.50 -14.66 -19.56
CA GLU A 78 -0.63 -15.53 -18.78
C GLU A 78 -1.24 -15.75 -17.40
N ASP A 79 -1.00 -16.92 -16.82
CA ASP A 79 -1.30 -17.17 -15.41
C ASP A 79 -0.63 -16.09 -14.55
N TYR A 80 -1.26 -15.81 -13.41
CA TYR A 80 -0.73 -14.97 -12.35
C TYR A 80 0.79 -15.16 -12.14
N ASP A 81 1.61 -14.16 -12.51
CA ASP A 81 3.04 -14.18 -12.22
C ASP A 81 3.29 -13.77 -10.77
N ILE A 82 3.41 -14.83 -9.97
CA ILE A 82 3.58 -14.81 -8.53
C ILE A 82 4.87 -14.06 -8.14
N ASN A 83 5.96 -14.28 -8.86
CA ASN A 83 7.28 -13.73 -8.52
C ASN A 83 7.33 -12.23 -8.80
N LYS A 84 6.80 -11.80 -9.95
CA LYS A 84 6.71 -10.37 -10.30
C LYS A 84 5.84 -9.59 -9.31
N SER A 85 4.70 -10.15 -8.94
CA SER A 85 3.80 -9.55 -7.95
C SER A 85 4.48 -9.41 -6.59
N GLY A 86 5.18 -10.46 -6.14
CA GLY A 86 5.95 -10.44 -4.90
C GLY A 86 7.05 -9.37 -4.88
N GLN A 87 7.76 -9.14 -5.98
CA GLN A 87 8.77 -8.07 -6.07
C GLN A 87 8.16 -6.68 -5.92
N ILE A 88 7.05 -6.41 -6.62
CA ILE A 88 6.34 -5.13 -6.52
C ILE A 88 5.84 -4.90 -5.09
N PHE A 89 5.23 -5.92 -4.47
CA PHE A 89 4.66 -5.80 -3.14
C PHE A 89 5.73 -5.62 -2.06
N ASN A 90 6.85 -6.34 -2.15
CA ASN A 90 7.97 -6.13 -1.24
C ASN A 90 8.58 -4.74 -1.40
N SER A 91 8.78 -4.26 -2.63
CA SER A 91 9.28 -2.91 -2.87
C SER A 91 8.29 -1.84 -2.38
N PHE A 92 7.00 -2.07 -2.56
CA PHE A 92 5.94 -1.20 -2.06
C PHE A 92 5.96 -1.11 -0.55
N LEU A 93 6.08 -2.25 0.13
CA LEU A 93 6.17 -2.29 1.58
C LEU A 93 7.38 -1.52 2.09
N SER A 94 8.57 -1.79 1.55
CA SER A 94 9.81 -1.13 1.97
C SER A 94 9.74 0.39 1.80
N LYS A 95 9.33 0.88 0.62
CA LYS A 95 9.15 2.33 0.40
C LYS A 95 8.06 2.94 1.27
N THR A 96 6.99 2.20 1.54
CA THR A 96 5.93 2.65 2.45
C THR A 96 6.49 2.81 3.87
N PHE A 97 7.28 1.85 4.35
CA PHE A 97 7.97 1.96 5.65
C PHE A 97 8.90 3.17 5.69
N GLU A 98 9.77 3.33 4.69
CA GLU A 98 10.67 4.48 4.57
C GLU A 98 9.90 5.81 4.60
N SER A 99 8.78 5.89 3.88
CA SER A 99 7.93 7.08 3.85
C SER A 99 7.27 7.37 5.20
N CYS A 100 6.76 6.33 5.88
CA CYS A 100 6.19 6.44 7.22
C CYS A 100 7.24 6.90 8.24
N GLU A 101 8.43 6.31 8.20
CA GLU A 101 9.57 6.74 9.00
C GLU A 101 9.92 8.17 8.67
N ASN A 102 10.14 8.56 7.43
CA ASN A 102 10.56 9.93 7.08
C ASN A 102 9.48 11.01 7.25
N SER A 103 8.25 10.63 7.61
CA SER A 103 7.17 11.57 7.88
C SER A 103 7.39 12.34 9.20
N GLY A 104 7.07 13.64 9.22
CA GLY A 104 7.14 14.48 10.42
C GLY A 104 6.20 14.07 11.57
N GLN A 105 5.45 12.97 11.40
CA GLN A 105 4.49 12.43 12.35
C GLN A 105 4.89 11.03 12.85
N ARG A 106 6.21 10.72 12.92
CA ARG A 106 6.80 9.47 13.47
C ARG A 106 6.10 8.96 14.76
N SER A 107 5.64 9.87 15.62
CA SER A 107 4.96 9.55 16.88
C SER A 107 3.63 8.80 16.74
N LEU A 108 2.95 8.91 15.59
CA LEU A 108 1.73 8.15 15.28
C LEU A 108 2.01 6.66 14.99
N TRP A 109 3.27 6.28 14.78
CA TRP A 109 3.67 4.95 14.29
C TRP A 109 4.32 4.06 15.37
N GLY A 110 4.37 4.52 16.62
CA GLY A 110 4.80 3.71 17.75
C GLY A 110 6.31 3.63 18.02
N SER A 111 7.15 4.29 17.22
CA SER A 111 8.60 4.36 17.40
C SER A 111 9.09 5.72 17.94
N ASP A 112 10.16 5.69 18.74
CA ASP A 112 10.77 6.88 19.34
C ASP A 112 11.34 7.83 18.28
N VAL A 113 11.21 9.13 18.54
CA VAL A 113 11.53 10.21 17.59
C VAL A 113 13.05 10.38 17.47
N ILE A 114 13.66 9.74 16.48
CA ILE A 114 14.97 10.18 15.96
C ILE A 114 14.67 11.25 14.90
N LYS A 115 15.08 12.51 15.13
CA LYS A 115 14.95 13.60 14.16
C LYS A 115 15.89 13.35 12.98
N THR A 116 15.40 12.75 11.89
CA THR A 116 16.02 12.91 10.56
C THR A 116 15.29 14.01 9.80
N LYS A 117 16.02 14.70 8.90
CA LYS A 117 15.47 15.78 8.08
C LYS A 117 14.24 15.25 7.35
N THR A 118 13.08 15.83 7.66
CA THR A 118 11.83 15.57 6.95
C THR A 118 12.07 15.81 5.46
N GLN A 119 11.73 14.84 4.61
CA GLN A 119 11.69 15.09 3.17
C GLN A 119 10.60 16.12 2.90
N ASP A 120 11.01 17.30 2.41
CA ASP A 120 10.08 18.33 1.99
C ASP A 120 9.25 17.81 0.81
N LYS A 121 7.93 17.67 1.02
CA LYS A 121 6.97 17.26 -0.01
C LYS A 121 7.06 18.13 -1.28
N SER A 122 7.54 19.38 -1.15
CA SER A 122 7.73 20.34 -2.24
C SER A 122 8.85 19.99 -3.22
N ASN A 123 9.77 19.09 -2.87
CA ASN A 123 10.90 18.70 -3.73
C ASN A 123 10.65 17.41 -4.53
N LEU A 124 9.51 16.74 -4.33
CA LEU A 124 9.17 15.53 -5.07
C LEU A 124 8.56 15.90 -6.43
N LYS A 125 9.01 15.22 -7.49
CA LYS A 125 8.32 15.31 -8.78
C LYS A 125 6.89 14.78 -8.61
N PRO A 126 5.83 15.53 -9.01
CA PRO A 126 4.44 15.15 -8.75
C PRO A 126 4.06 13.75 -9.24
N ASP A 127 4.70 13.29 -10.32
CA ASP A 127 4.46 11.98 -10.93
C ASP A 127 5.51 10.91 -10.57
N SER A 128 6.41 11.20 -9.63
CA SER A 128 7.36 10.20 -9.15
C SER A 128 6.69 9.13 -8.30
N THR A 129 7.24 7.92 -8.31
CA THR A 129 6.80 6.84 -7.41
C THR A 129 6.85 7.27 -5.96
N GLU A 130 7.87 8.03 -5.56
CA GLU A 130 8.00 8.58 -4.21
C GLU A 130 6.78 9.44 -3.82
N ALA A 131 6.35 10.35 -4.70
CA ALA A 131 5.16 11.17 -4.47
C ALA A 131 3.89 10.32 -4.37
N ARG A 132 3.76 9.27 -5.19
CA ARG A 132 2.62 8.34 -5.14
C ARG A 132 2.59 7.51 -3.85
N ILE A 133 3.75 7.11 -3.32
CA ILE A 133 3.85 6.41 -2.03
C ILE A 133 3.45 7.34 -0.88
N VAL A 134 3.92 8.59 -0.89
CA VAL A 134 3.53 9.59 0.12
C VAL A 134 2.02 9.85 0.09
N GLU A 135 1.44 10.01 -1.11
CA GLU A 135 0.00 10.18 -1.28
C GLU A 135 -0.79 8.95 -0.80
N PHE A 136 -0.30 7.73 -1.09
CA PHE A 136 -0.87 6.50 -0.58
C PHE A 136 -0.86 6.47 0.96
N VAL A 137 0.28 6.78 1.59
CA VAL A 137 0.41 6.81 3.06
C VAL A 137 -0.57 7.81 3.68
N ASP A 138 -0.73 9.00 3.09
CA ASP A 138 -1.70 9.99 3.55
C ASP A 138 -3.15 9.49 3.44
N HIS A 139 -3.51 8.76 2.38
CA HIS A 139 -4.83 8.14 2.24
C HIS A 139 -5.04 6.99 3.22
N LEU A 140 -4.01 6.15 3.40
CA LEU A 140 -4.06 5.03 4.33
C LEU A 140 -4.28 5.51 5.77
N LYS A 141 -3.71 6.65 6.18
CA LYS A 141 -4.02 7.28 7.49
C LYS A 141 -5.49 7.68 7.62
N ARG A 142 -6.12 8.16 6.55
CA ARG A 142 -7.54 8.55 6.55
C ARG A 142 -8.49 7.36 6.65
N MET A 143 -8.00 6.14 6.44
CA MET A 143 -8.75 4.91 6.69
C MET A 143 -8.90 4.60 8.19
N GLY A 144 -8.15 5.31 9.05
CA GLY A 144 -8.11 5.07 10.49
C GLY A 144 -7.20 3.90 10.84
N ASP A 145 -7.55 3.21 11.93
CA ASP A 145 -6.79 2.05 12.41
C ASP A 145 -6.80 0.95 11.34
N SER A 146 -5.59 0.62 10.88
CA SER A 146 -5.41 -0.26 9.73
C SER A 146 -4.17 -1.12 9.85
N ASP A 147 -4.24 -2.33 9.31
CA ASP A 147 -3.10 -3.18 9.10
C ASP A 147 -2.89 -3.41 7.61
N MET A 148 -1.66 -3.27 7.15
CA MET A 148 -1.21 -3.75 5.84
C MET A 148 -0.29 -4.95 6.07
N ILE A 149 -0.65 -6.08 5.48
CA ILE A 149 0.07 -7.34 5.63
C ILE A 149 0.51 -7.80 4.24
N ILE A 150 1.80 -8.09 4.11
CA ILE A 150 2.40 -8.70 2.93
C ILE A 150 3.29 -9.81 3.45
N ASN A 151 2.93 -11.06 3.15
CA ASN A 151 3.63 -12.25 3.60
C ASN A 151 3.61 -12.32 5.14
N ASP A 152 4.80 -12.37 5.75
CA ASP A 152 5.03 -12.35 7.21
C ASP A 152 5.22 -10.93 7.77
N LYS A 153 5.27 -9.90 6.91
CA LYS A 153 5.49 -8.52 7.32
C LYS A 153 4.16 -7.78 7.49
N LYS A 154 4.06 -7.06 8.60
CA LYS A 154 2.87 -6.28 8.97
C LYS A 154 3.25 -4.83 9.28
N LEU A 155 2.65 -3.88 8.57
CA LEU A 155 2.63 -2.47 8.97
C LEU A 155 1.30 -2.20 9.67
N SER A 156 1.36 -1.73 10.91
CA SER A 156 0.18 -1.36 11.69
C SER A 156 0.12 0.16 11.83
N ILE A 157 -1.06 0.72 11.57
CA ILE A 157 -1.35 2.14 11.72
C ILE A 157 -2.43 2.26 12.76
N ARG A 158 -2.13 3.02 13.81
CA ARG A 158 -3.03 3.23 14.93
C ARG A 158 -3.14 4.71 15.19
N ASN A 159 -4.35 5.22 15.17
CA ASN A 159 -4.63 6.60 15.52
C ASN A 159 -4.62 6.71 17.05
N LYS A 160 -3.49 7.10 17.63
CA LYS A 160 -3.33 7.31 19.09
C LYS A 160 -4.35 8.29 19.70
N PHE A 161 -4.99 9.13 18.89
CA PHE A 161 -5.99 10.09 19.35
C PHE A 161 -7.41 9.53 19.37
N ALA A 162 -7.67 8.41 18.69
CA ALA A 162 -8.97 7.73 18.73
C ALA A 162 -9.15 6.86 19.99
N SER A 163 -8.06 6.48 20.66
CA SER A 163 -8.08 5.69 21.90
C SER A 163 -8.22 6.53 23.19
N LEU A 164 -8.40 7.85 23.08
CA LEU A 164 -8.55 8.77 24.21
C LEU A 164 -10.03 9.12 24.51
N SER A 165 -10.98 8.49 23.82
CA SER A 165 -12.42 8.62 24.05
C SER A 165 -12.97 7.49 24.90
#